data_AF-A0A7V8V638-F1
#
_entry.id   AF-A0A7V8V638-F1
#
_cell.length_a   1.000
_cell.length_b   1.000
_cell.length_c   1.000
_cell.angle_alpha   90.00
_cell.angle_beta   90.00
_cell.angle_gamma   90.00
#
_symmetry.space_group_name_H-M   'P 1'
#
loop_
_entity.id
_entity.type
_entity.pdbx_description
1 polymer ?
#
loop_
_entity_poly.entity_id
_entity_poly.type
_entity_poly.pdbx_seq_one_letter_code
_entity_poly.pdbx_strand_id
1 'polypeptide(L)'
;MRGDEMIYLDQRRRLPRLSPKAQHLEGIVAGIADAVGGDHTTDLSRLMRLPGTFNRKDQRNGQEPIPTELIQCDSSRRYSLSTFEPLKKKTAAVERAEKIASMPLSRPRKVSASKADKLDDLIAASGLAEPGLRSEADFAVCCFAVRNGVDKNELWRQVESVGKFAEGGSRYFDTTWENAEDHVRTQKYEKLNGKVSQKTSFDERSRWFS
;
A
#
# COMPACT_ATOMS: atom_id res chain seq x y z
N MET A 1 -19.05 23.90 -16.15
CA MET A 1 -19.19 22.74 -15.25
C MET A 1 -17.87 21.98 -15.30
N ARG A 2 -17.18 21.83 -14.16
CA ARG A 2 -15.83 21.23 -14.09
C ARG A 2 -15.95 19.73 -14.34
N GLY A 3 -15.22 19.24 -15.34
CA GLY A 3 -15.13 17.83 -15.73
C GLY A 3 -14.00 17.08 -15.04
N ASP A 4 -13.67 17.42 -13.79
CA ASP A 4 -12.66 16.74 -13.01
C ASP A 4 -13.34 15.93 -11.91
N GLU A 5 -13.44 14.61 -12.11
CA GLU A 5 -13.26 13.55 -11.10
C GLU A 5 -13.62 12.15 -11.65
N MET A 6 -13.14 11.80 -12.85
CA MET A 6 -13.10 10.38 -13.23
C MET A 6 -11.90 9.74 -12.50
N ILE A 7 -12.16 9.13 -11.34
CA ILE A 7 -11.16 8.38 -10.59
C ILE A 7 -11.05 6.99 -11.22
N TYR A 8 -9.98 6.76 -11.96
CA TYR A 8 -9.64 5.43 -12.47
C TYR A 8 -9.05 4.59 -11.32
N LEU A 9 -9.77 3.52 -10.95
CA LEU A 9 -9.43 2.60 -9.84
C LEU A 9 -8.25 1.66 -10.15
N ASP A 10 -7.73 1.70 -11.38
CA ASP A 10 -6.57 0.92 -11.83
C ASP A 10 -5.24 1.44 -11.25
N GLN A 11 -5.19 2.72 -10.87
CA GLN A 11 -4.02 3.33 -10.23
C GLN A 11 -3.99 2.97 -8.74
N ARG A 12 -3.36 1.84 -8.39
CA ARG A 12 -3.15 1.37 -7.00
C ARG A 12 -2.65 2.44 -6.02
N ARG A 13 -1.95 3.49 -6.51
CA ARG A 13 -1.47 4.62 -5.69
C ARG A 13 -2.59 5.52 -5.16
N ARG A 14 -3.80 5.47 -5.74
CA ARG A 14 -4.97 6.26 -5.34
C ARG A 14 -5.94 5.51 -4.44
N LEU A 15 -5.70 4.23 -4.16
CA LEU A 15 -6.53 3.49 -3.21
C LEU A 15 -6.20 3.96 -1.79
N PRO A 16 -7.17 4.50 -1.03
CA PRO A 16 -6.93 4.93 0.34
C PRO A 16 -6.47 3.73 1.16
N ARG A 17 -5.43 3.94 1.98
CA ARG A 17 -5.02 2.93 2.97
C ARG A 17 -6.20 2.66 3.91
N LEU A 18 -6.49 1.40 4.19
CA LEU A 18 -7.52 1.05 5.17
C LEU A 18 -7.18 1.69 6.51
N SER A 19 -8.18 2.33 7.14
CA SER A 19 -8.03 2.86 8.50
C SER A 19 -7.72 1.73 9.49
N PRO A 20 -7.14 2.02 10.67
CA PRO A 20 -6.90 0.99 11.69
C PRO A 20 -8.17 0.22 12.07
N LYS A 21 -9.32 0.91 12.10
CA LYS A 21 -10.63 0.30 12.34
C LYS A 21 -11.02 -0.66 11.20
N ALA A 22 -10.80 -0.27 9.95
CA ALA A 22 -11.09 -1.12 8.80
C ALA A 22 -10.18 -2.35 8.76
N GLN A 23 -8.87 -2.20 8.99
CA GLN A 23 -7.94 -3.33 9.09
C GLN A 23 -8.31 -4.29 10.22
N HIS A 24 -8.78 -3.76 11.36
CA HIS A 24 -9.27 -4.58 12.46
C HIS A 24 -10.47 -5.45 12.05
N LEU A 25 -11.48 -4.85 11.40
CA LEU A 25 -12.66 -5.57 10.94
C LEU A 25 -12.34 -6.59 9.84
N GLU A 26 -11.47 -6.24 8.90
CA GLU A 26 -11.03 -7.14 7.83
C GLU A 26 -10.35 -8.40 8.40
N GLY A 27 -9.50 -8.23 9.42
CA GLY A 27 -8.87 -9.36 10.11
C GLY A 27 -9.86 -10.27 10.86
N ILE A 28 -10.94 -9.70 11.41
CA ILE A 28 -12.02 -10.49 12.01
C ILE A 28 -12.78 -11.27 10.94
N VAL A 29 -13.17 -10.63 9.84
CA VAL A 29 -13.87 -11.28 8.72
C VAL A 29 -13.04 -12.43 8.14
N ALA A 30 -11.74 -12.23 7.98
CA ALA A 30 -10.81 -13.28 7.57
C ALA A 30 -10.78 -14.46 8.55
N GLY A 31 -10.75 -14.16 9.85
CA GLY A 31 -10.84 -15.15 10.91
C GLY A 31 -12.13 -15.98 10.87
N ILE A 32 -13.27 -15.31 10.68
CA ILE A 32 -14.58 -15.95 10.56
C ILE A 32 -14.62 -16.86 9.33
N ALA A 33 -14.20 -16.34 8.16
CA ALA A 33 -14.19 -17.11 6.92
C ALA A 33 -13.40 -18.42 7.07
N ASP A 34 -12.20 -18.34 7.64
CA ASP A 34 -11.38 -19.53 7.86
C ASP A 34 -12.01 -20.50 8.87
N ALA A 35 -12.64 -19.99 9.93
CA ALA A 35 -13.30 -20.83 10.95
C ALA A 35 -14.50 -21.61 10.40
N VAL A 36 -15.20 -21.07 9.40
CA VAL A 36 -16.38 -21.70 8.78
C VAL A 36 -16.06 -22.41 7.46
N GLY A 37 -14.80 -22.41 7.01
CA GLY A 37 -14.42 -22.93 5.69
C GLY A 37 -15.03 -22.12 4.53
N GLY A 38 -15.31 -20.83 4.76
CA GLY A 38 -15.81 -19.89 3.77
C GLY A 38 -14.74 -19.51 2.75
N ASP A 39 -15.15 -18.76 1.72
CA ASP A 39 -14.19 -18.28 0.74
C ASP A 39 -13.24 -17.20 1.31
N HIS A 40 -12.09 -17.03 0.66
CA HIS A 40 -11.02 -16.14 1.12
C HIS A 40 -11.24 -14.67 0.74
N THR A 41 -12.43 -14.27 0.29
CA THR A 41 -12.70 -12.87 -0.09
C THR A 41 -13.18 -12.10 1.15
N THR A 42 -12.27 -11.33 1.75
CA THR A 42 -12.48 -10.71 3.06
C THR A 42 -12.61 -9.19 3.01
N ASP A 43 -12.81 -8.60 1.83
CA ASP A 43 -12.94 -7.15 1.68
C ASP A 43 -14.21 -6.62 2.38
N LEU A 44 -14.11 -5.45 3.00
CA LEU A 44 -15.23 -4.85 3.73
C LEU A 44 -16.34 -4.31 2.84
N SER A 45 -16.05 -4.10 1.56
CA SER A 45 -16.99 -3.59 0.55
C SER A 45 -17.79 -4.69 -0.15
N ARG A 46 -17.69 -5.93 0.33
CA ARG A 46 -18.17 -7.10 -0.39
C ARG A 46 -19.66 -7.04 -0.66
N LEU A 47 -20.03 -7.22 -1.92
CA LEU A 47 -21.42 -7.32 -2.35
C LEU A 47 -21.89 -8.77 -2.24
N MET A 48 -22.97 -8.96 -1.48
CA MET A 48 -23.65 -10.24 -1.33
C MET A 48 -24.82 -10.35 -2.31
N ARG A 49 -25.29 -11.58 -2.56
CA ARG A 49 -26.45 -11.81 -3.41
C ARG A 49 -27.73 -11.30 -2.75
N LEU A 50 -28.59 -10.66 -3.54
CA LEU A 50 -29.90 -10.22 -3.09
C LEU A 50 -30.93 -11.35 -3.27
N PRO A 51 -31.62 -11.81 -2.21
CA PRO A 51 -32.70 -12.78 -2.35
C PRO A 51 -33.81 -12.29 -3.30
N GLY A 52 -34.45 -13.22 -4.01
CA GLY A 52 -35.46 -12.92 -5.03
C GLY A 52 -34.88 -12.52 -6.38
N THR A 53 -33.56 -12.52 -6.54
CA THR A 53 -32.88 -12.25 -7.82
C THR A 53 -32.23 -13.50 -8.39
N PHE A 54 -31.97 -13.52 -9.69
CA PHE A 54 -31.29 -14.63 -10.36
C PHE A 54 -29.76 -14.48 -10.29
N ASN A 55 -29.07 -15.51 -9.81
CA ASN A 55 -27.63 -15.66 -9.93
C ASN A 55 -27.26 -16.04 -11.37
N ARG A 56 -26.69 -15.07 -12.10
CA ARG A 56 -26.28 -15.20 -13.51
C ARG A 56 -24.77 -15.44 -13.70
N LYS A 57 -24.03 -15.80 -12.65
CA LYS A 57 -22.55 -15.89 -12.69
C LYS A 57 -22.05 -16.75 -13.85
N ASP A 58 -22.71 -17.90 -14.06
CA ASP A 58 -22.30 -18.89 -15.05
C ASP A 58 -23.20 -18.90 -16.29
N GLN A 59 -24.07 -17.90 -16.46
CA GLN A 59 -24.96 -17.82 -17.61
C GLN A 59 -24.20 -17.71 -18.93
N ARG A 60 -23.04 -17.04 -18.91
CA ARG A 60 -22.13 -16.97 -20.07
C ARG A 60 -21.52 -18.32 -20.44
N ASN A 61 -21.53 -19.28 -19.51
CA ASN A 61 -21.04 -20.64 -19.71
C ASN A 61 -22.18 -21.62 -20.06
N GLY A 62 -23.36 -21.11 -20.44
CA GLY A 62 -24.52 -21.91 -20.86
C GLY A 62 -25.38 -22.46 -19.71
N GLN A 63 -25.11 -22.06 -18.46
CA GLN A 63 -25.94 -22.45 -17.31
C GLN A 63 -27.17 -21.55 -17.22
N GLU A 64 -28.33 -22.14 -16.98
CA GLU A 64 -29.53 -21.34 -16.67
C GLU A 64 -29.35 -20.60 -15.33
N PRO A 65 -29.79 -19.33 -15.21
CA PRO A 65 -29.67 -18.58 -13.98
C PRO A 65 -30.41 -19.24 -12.81
N ILE A 66 -29.73 -19.37 -11.66
CA ILE A 66 -30.30 -20.01 -10.47
C ILE A 66 -30.92 -18.94 -9.56
N PRO A 67 -32.16 -19.09 -9.09
CA PRO A 67 -32.76 -18.13 -8.16
C PRO A 67 -31.98 -18.09 -6.84
N THR A 68 -31.76 -16.89 -6.32
CA THR A 68 -31.20 -16.67 -4.99
C THR A 68 -32.34 -16.63 -3.98
N GLU A 69 -32.32 -17.51 -3.00
CA GLU A 69 -33.37 -17.64 -1.99
C GLU A 69 -32.86 -17.27 -0.60
N LEU A 70 -33.76 -16.71 0.22
CA LEU A 70 -33.50 -16.47 1.64
C LEU A 70 -33.90 -17.72 2.42
N ILE A 71 -32.92 -18.50 2.87
CA ILE A 71 -33.19 -19.77 3.57
C ILE A 71 -33.70 -19.55 4.99
N GLN A 72 -33.10 -18.61 5.73
CA GLN A 72 -33.48 -18.30 7.09
C GLN A 72 -33.21 -16.81 7.38
N CYS A 73 -34.13 -16.16 8.08
CA CYS A 73 -33.95 -14.82 8.61
C CYS A 73 -34.46 -14.77 10.05
N ASP A 74 -33.53 -14.70 10.99
CA ASP A 74 -33.82 -14.49 12.41
C ASP A 74 -33.39 -13.07 12.77
N SER A 75 -34.35 -12.13 12.70
CA SER A 75 -34.09 -10.72 12.95
C SER A 75 -33.72 -10.42 14.40
N SER A 76 -33.90 -11.35 15.33
CA SER A 76 -33.54 -11.20 16.74
C SER A 76 -32.08 -11.60 17.01
N ARG A 77 -31.49 -12.42 16.14
CA ARG A 77 -30.11 -12.89 16.28
C ARG A 77 -29.13 -11.74 16.09
N ARG A 78 -28.45 -11.39 17.18
CA ARG A 78 -27.42 -10.35 17.21
C ARG A 78 -26.20 -10.89 17.95
N TYR A 79 -25.03 -10.57 17.43
CA TYR A 79 -23.75 -10.88 18.05
C TYR A 79 -23.02 -9.57 18.31
N SER A 80 -22.36 -9.45 19.45
CA SER A 80 -21.42 -8.35 19.64
C SER A 80 -20.17 -8.60 18.78
N LEU A 81 -19.51 -7.53 18.35
CA LEU A 81 -18.26 -7.67 17.60
C LEU A 81 -17.19 -8.41 18.41
N SER A 82 -17.16 -8.18 19.72
CA SER A 82 -16.24 -8.84 20.67
C SER A 82 -16.34 -10.37 20.65
N THR A 83 -17.48 -10.94 20.25
CA THR A 83 -17.62 -12.40 20.07
C THR A 83 -16.63 -12.95 19.05
N PHE A 84 -16.24 -12.15 18.05
CA PHE A 84 -15.40 -12.59 16.93
C PHE A 84 -13.98 -12.05 16.99
N GLU A 85 -13.67 -11.11 17.89
CA GLU A 85 -12.33 -10.59 18.09
C GLU A 85 -11.25 -11.67 18.31
N PRO A 86 -11.50 -12.77 19.06
CA PRO A 86 -10.53 -13.84 19.22
C PRO A 86 -10.16 -14.57 17.93
N LEU A 87 -11.01 -14.51 16.89
CA LEU A 87 -10.74 -15.12 15.58
C LEU A 87 -9.83 -14.26 14.70
N LYS A 88 -9.60 -13.00 15.09
CA LYS A 88 -8.88 -12.03 14.26
C LYS A 88 -7.54 -12.59 13.78
N LYS A 89 -7.40 -12.70 12.46
CA LYS A 89 -6.14 -13.05 11.82
C LYS A 89 -5.35 -11.81 11.42
N LYS A 90 -4.03 -11.95 11.40
CA LYS A 90 -3.19 -11.01 10.65
C LYS A 90 -3.52 -11.18 9.18
N THR A 91 -3.97 -10.11 8.53
CA THR A 91 -4.21 -10.15 7.09
C THR A 91 -2.88 -10.07 6.35
N ALA A 92 -2.81 -10.63 5.14
CA ALA A 92 -1.61 -10.55 4.32
C ALA A 92 -1.16 -9.09 4.07
N ALA A 93 -2.10 -8.14 4.06
CA ALA A 93 -1.81 -6.72 3.96
C ALA A 93 -1.07 -6.17 5.19
N VAL A 94 -1.50 -6.55 6.40
CA VAL A 94 -0.84 -6.17 7.66
C VAL A 94 0.54 -6.82 7.76
N GLU A 95 0.65 -8.11 7.45
CA GLU A 95 1.96 -8.79 7.43
C GLU A 95 2.92 -8.16 6.43
N ARG A 96 2.44 -7.80 5.24
CA ARG A 96 3.23 -7.08 4.24
C ARG A 96 3.68 -5.72 4.78
N ALA A 97 2.79 -4.97 5.41
CA ALA A 97 3.12 -3.67 5.98
C ALA A 97 4.18 -3.77 7.09
N GLU A 98 4.06 -4.75 8.00
CA GLU A 98 5.05 -5.04 9.04
C GLU A 98 6.42 -5.42 8.44
N LYS A 99 6.43 -6.25 7.39
CA LYS A 99 7.65 -6.61 6.65
C LYS A 99 8.29 -5.40 5.96
N ILE A 100 7.49 -4.51 5.37
CA ILE A 100 7.99 -3.28 4.76
C ILE A 100 8.58 -2.36 5.83
N ALA A 101 7.87 -2.13 6.93
CA ALA A 101 8.31 -1.24 8.01
C ALA A 101 9.64 -1.72 8.65
N SER A 102 9.84 -3.04 8.76
CA SER A 102 11.08 -3.63 9.26
C SER A 102 12.24 -3.65 8.27
N MET A 103 12.05 -3.22 7.00
CA MET A 103 13.14 -3.15 6.03
C MET A 103 14.20 -2.13 6.47
N PRO A 104 15.48 -2.51 6.57
CA PRO A 104 16.52 -1.58 6.96
C PRO A 104 16.75 -0.54 5.86
N LEU A 105 16.78 0.74 6.25
CA LEU A 105 17.21 1.82 5.37
C LEU A 105 18.75 1.89 5.28
N SER A 106 19.24 2.66 4.32
CA SER A 106 20.67 2.96 4.22
C SER A 106 21.10 3.75 5.45
N ARG A 107 22.18 3.31 6.11
CA ARG A 107 22.73 4.05 7.27
C ARG A 107 23.25 5.42 6.83
N PRO A 108 23.13 6.46 7.67
CA PRO A 108 23.73 7.76 7.41
C PRO A 108 25.22 7.63 7.08
N ARG A 109 25.65 8.20 5.96
CA ARG A 109 27.03 8.21 5.47
C ARG A 109 27.27 9.41 4.57
N LYS A 110 28.53 9.82 4.47
CA LYS A 110 28.93 10.79 3.45
C LYS A 110 28.71 10.19 2.06
N VAL A 111 27.97 10.92 1.22
CA VAL A 111 27.77 10.54 -0.18
C VAL A 111 29.04 10.79 -0.98
N SER A 112 29.27 10.01 -2.03
CA SER A 112 30.34 10.25 -3.00
C SER A 112 30.10 11.56 -3.76
N ALA A 113 31.15 12.22 -4.26
CA ALA A 113 31.05 13.47 -5.02
C ALA A 113 29.96 13.45 -6.10
N SER A 114 29.99 12.46 -7.02
CA SER A 114 28.97 12.32 -8.07
C SER A 114 27.52 12.20 -7.56
N LYS A 115 27.32 11.72 -6.33
CA LYS A 115 25.98 11.65 -5.71
C LYS A 115 25.61 12.93 -4.99
N ALA A 116 26.60 13.69 -4.50
CA ALA A 116 26.39 15.03 -3.98
C ALA A 116 25.98 15.96 -5.13
N ASP A 117 26.71 15.95 -6.25
CA ASP A 117 26.37 16.75 -7.44
C ASP A 117 24.93 16.47 -7.90
N LYS A 118 24.56 15.17 -7.97
CA LYS A 118 23.19 14.77 -8.32
C LYS A 118 22.15 15.18 -7.29
N LEU A 119 22.51 15.24 -6.00
CA LEU A 119 21.60 15.74 -4.96
C LEU A 119 21.38 17.23 -5.15
N ASP A 120 22.44 17.99 -5.43
CA ASP A 120 22.39 19.43 -5.67
C ASP A 120 21.52 19.74 -6.90
N ASP A 121 21.67 18.97 -7.98
CA ASP A 121 20.81 19.08 -9.17
C ASP A 121 19.33 18.86 -8.83
N LEU A 122 19.02 17.86 -7.98
CA LEU A 122 17.65 17.58 -7.57
C LEU A 122 17.08 18.70 -6.67
N ILE A 123 17.90 19.26 -5.77
CA ILE A 123 17.50 20.37 -4.90
C ILE A 123 17.21 21.61 -5.76
N ALA A 124 18.08 21.92 -6.72
CA ALA A 124 17.88 23.02 -7.67
C ALA A 124 16.60 22.82 -8.49
N ALA A 125 16.37 21.61 -9.00
CA ALA A 125 15.14 21.27 -9.72
C ALA A 125 13.89 21.42 -8.83
N SER A 126 13.97 21.08 -7.54
CA SER A 126 12.90 21.30 -6.56
C SER A 126 12.57 22.78 -6.39
N GLY A 127 13.59 23.63 -6.31
CA GLY A 127 13.42 25.09 -6.20
C GLY A 127 12.78 25.73 -7.42
N LEU A 128 13.03 25.18 -8.61
CA LEU A 128 12.50 25.66 -9.89
C LEU A 128 11.15 25.05 -10.28
N ALA A 129 10.63 24.09 -9.51
CA ALA A 129 9.42 23.37 -9.88
C ALA A 129 8.17 24.29 -9.87
N GLU A 130 7.35 24.14 -10.90
CA GLU A 130 6.09 24.88 -11.04
C GLU A 130 5.07 24.48 -9.97
N PRO A 131 4.18 25.41 -9.56
CA PRO A 131 3.06 25.09 -8.68
C PRO A 131 2.26 23.88 -9.18
N GLY A 132 2.08 22.87 -8.32
CA GLY A 132 1.46 21.58 -8.67
C GLY A 132 2.45 20.43 -8.85
N LEU A 133 3.70 20.70 -9.26
CA LEU A 133 4.76 19.69 -9.39
C LEU A 133 5.78 19.74 -8.24
N ARG A 134 5.82 20.84 -7.48
CA ARG A 134 6.75 21.05 -6.35
C ARG A 134 6.83 19.88 -5.38
N SER A 135 5.68 19.35 -4.94
CA SER A 135 5.68 18.23 -3.99
C SER A 135 6.25 16.93 -4.55
N GLU A 136 6.16 16.72 -5.86
CA GLU A 136 6.78 15.54 -6.49
C GLU A 136 8.31 15.70 -6.57
N ALA A 137 8.79 16.91 -6.88
CA ALA A 137 10.22 17.22 -6.90
C ALA A 137 10.83 17.11 -5.48
N ASP A 138 10.17 17.70 -4.47
CA ASP A 138 10.59 17.62 -3.06
C ASP A 138 10.67 16.17 -2.59
N PHE A 139 9.66 15.37 -2.95
CA PHE A 139 9.60 13.96 -2.62
C PHE A 139 10.73 13.16 -3.31
N ALA A 140 11.09 13.52 -4.54
CA ALA A 140 12.20 12.89 -5.26
C ALA A 140 13.55 13.17 -4.59
N VAL A 141 13.78 14.40 -4.09
CA VAL A 141 14.95 14.78 -3.29
C VAL A 141 15.04 13.90 -2.04
N CYS A 142 13.98 13.84 -1.24
CA CYS A 142 13.96 13.01 -0.02
C CYS A 142 14.18 11.52 -0.34
N CYS A 143 13.54 10.98 -1.38
CA CYS A 143 13.74 9.60 -1.80
C CYS A 143 15.20 9.33 -2.21
N PHE A 144 15.85 10.26 -2.91
CA PHE A 144 17.25 10.12 -3.30
C PHE A 144 18.18 10.13 -2.07
N ALA A 145 17.96 11.07 -1.15
CA ALA A 145 18.69 11.20 0.09
C ALA A 145 18.62 9.92 0.95
N VAL A 146 17.40 9.43 1.21
CA VAL A 146 17.17 8.19 2.00
C VAL A 146 17.85 6.98 1.34
N ARG A 147 17.73 6.81 0.03
CA ARG A 147 18.38 5.67 -0.68
C ARG A 147 19.90 5.70 -0.52
N ASN A 148 20.49 6.88 -0.54
CA ASN A 148 21.94 7.03 -0.50
C ASN A 148 22.52 7.13 0.91
N GLY A 149 21.67 7.28 1.93
CA GLY A 149 22.06 7.40 3.33
C GLY A 149 22.53 8.82 3.66
N VAL A 150 21.93 9.85 3.07
CA VAL A 150 22.13 11.23 3.53
C VAL A 150 21.43 11.40 4.87
N ASP A 151 22.07 12.09 5.81
CA ASP A 151 21.48 12.37 7.10
C ASP A 151 20.29 13.34 6.97
N LYS A 152 19.23 13.11 7.75
CA LYS A 152 17.99 13.90 7.67
C LYS A 152 18.23 15.37 8.02
N ASN A 153 18.98 15.64 9.08
CA ASN A 153 19.25 17.02 9.53
C ASN A 153 20.25 17.72 8.61
N GLU A 154 21.14 16.96 7.98
CA GLU A 154 22.01 17.48 6.92
C GLU A 154 21.19 17.91 5.70
N LEU A 155 20.27 17.07 5.21
CA LEU A 155 19.43 17.47 4.08
C LEU A 155 18.55 18.67 4.44
N TRP A 156 17.94 18.70 5.63
CA TRP A 156 17.10 19.82 6.05
C TRP A 156 17.83 21.15 5.93
N ARG A 157 19.07 21.24 6.41
CA ARG A 157 19.90 22.46 6.31
C ARG A 157 20.16 22.92 4.87
N GLN A 158 20.11 22.00 3.90
CA GLN A 158 20.31 22.34 2.49
C GLN A 158 19.01 22.78 1.80
N VAL A 159 17.85 22.31 2.28
CA VAL A 159 16.56 22.54 1.62
C VAL A 159 15.62 23.48 2.35
N GLU A 160 15.93 23.90 3.59
CA GLU A 160 15.04 24.73 4.42
C GLU A 160 14.66 26.07 3.78
N SER A 161 15.48 26.57 2.86
CA SER A 161 15.26 27.81 2.10
C SER A 161 14.75 27.58 0.67
N VAL A 162 14.43 26.34 0.29
CA VAL A 162 14.12 25.94 -1.09
C VAL A 162 12.63 25.63 -1.29
N GLY A 163 12.01 26.30 -2.25
CA GLY A 163 10.67 25.98 -2.75
C GLY A 163 9.64 25.79 -1.63
N LYS A 164 8.93 24.66 -1.66
CA LYS A 164 7.85 24.37 -0.70
C LYS A 164 8.38 23.96 0.69
N PHE A 165 9.66 23.59 0.82
CA PHE A 165 10.29 23.39 2.14
C PHE A 165 10.40 24.69 2.92
N ALA A 166 10.71 25.81 2.24
CA ALA A 166 10.70 27.14 2.85
C ALA A 166 9.30 27.59 3.29
N GLU A 167 8.29 27.29 2.47
CA GLU A 167 6.89 27.66 2.76
C GLU A 167 6.27 26.81 3.88
N GLY A 168 6.47 25.48 3.83
CA GLY A 168 5.87 24.52 4.74
C GLY A 168 6.70 24.21 5.98
N GLY A 169 7.95 24.65 6.01
CA GLY A 169 8.89 24.48 7.11
C GLY A 169 9.21 23.01 7.45
N SER A 170 9.78 22.82 8.65
CA SER A 170 10.21 21.50 9.15
C SER A 170 9.08 20.47 9.12
N ARG A 171 7.83 20.87 9.43
CA ARG A 171 6.70 19.93 9.46
C ARG A 171 6.41 19.31 8.09
N TYR A 172 6.46 20.11 7.03
CA TYR A 172 6.29 19.60 5.66
C TYR A 172 7.46 18.69 5.28
N PHE A 173 8.68 19.07 5.63
CA PHE A 173 9.86 18.25 5.41
C PHE A 173 9.79 16.90 6.14
N ASP A 174 9.41 16.89 7.43
CA ASP A 174 9.28 15.67 8.24
C ASP A 174 8.28 14.70 7.62
N THR A 175 7.11 15.20 7.23
CA THR A 175 6.07 14.40 6.56
C THR A 175 6.56 13.85 5.22
N THR A 176 7.27 14.68 4.44
CA THR A 176 7.80 14.29 3.12
C THR A 176 8.91 13.24 3.28
N TRP A 177 9.75 13.39 4.30
CA TRP A 177 10.81 12.46 4.67
C TRP A 177 10.25 11.10 5.10
N GLU A 178 9.28 11.07 6.01
CA GLU A 178 8.61 9.84 6.45
C GLU A 178 7.98 9.09 5.28
N ASN A 179 7.29 9.81 4.39
CA ASN A 179 6.74 9.24 3.16
C ASN A 179 7.84 8.68 2.23
N ALA A 180 8.97 9.36 2.13
CA ALA A 180 10.11 8.90 1.33
C ALA A 180 10.75 7.64 1.91
N GLU A 181 10.90 7.56 3.24
CA GLU A 181 11.36 6.35 3.93
C GLU A 181 10.46 5.16 3.64
N ASP A 182 9.15 5.32 3.83
CA ASP A 182 8.14 4.29 3.54
C ASP A 182 8.21 3.83 2.08
N HIS A 183 8.36 4.78 1.15
CA HIS A 183 8.47 4.49 -0.26
C HIS A 183 9.74 3.69 -0.59
N VAL A 184 10.89 4.08 -0.03
CA VAL A 184 12.16 3.38 -0.24
C VAL A 184 12.12 1.98 0.39
N ARG A 185 11.54 1.82 1.58
CA ARG A 185 11.31 0.50 2.20
C ARG A 185 10.44 -0.38 1.30
N THR A 186 9.35 0.18 0.77
CA THR A 186 8.42 -0.54 -0.13
C THR A 186 9.13 -1.03 -1.39
N GLN A 187 9.85 -0.15 -2.08
CA GLN A 187 10.61 -0.53 -3.29
C GLN A 187 11.68 -1.59 -3.00
N LYS A 188 12.36 -1.48 -1.86
CA LYS A 188 13.37 -2.45 -1.45
C LYS A 188 12.74 -3.83 -1.19
N TYR A 189 11.61 -3.87 -0.48
CA TYR A 189 10.86 -5.09 -0.23
C TYR A 189 10.42 -5.74 -1.55
N GLU A 190 9.80 -4.98 -2.45
CA GLU A 190 9.34 -5.50 -3.76
C GLU A 190 10.48 -6.06 -4.61
N LYS A 191 11.62 -5.36 -4.65
CA LYS A 191 12.82 -5.81 -5.37
C LYS A 191 13.38 -7.12 -4.81
N LEU A 192 13.38 -7.29 -3.49
CA LEU A 192 13.87 -8.52 -2.85
C LEU A 192 12.87 -9.66 -3.05
N ASN A 193 11.58 -9.40 -2.83
CA ASN A 193 10.54 -10.41 -2.97
C ASN A 193 10.42 -10.93 -4.41
N GLY A 194 10.52 -10.04 -5.41
CA GLY A 194 10.54 -10.42 -6.83
C GLY A 194 11.74 -11.31 -7.21
N LYS A 195 12.93 -11.06 -6.63
CA LYS A 195 14.11 -11.91 -6.82
C LYS A 195 13.95 -13.28 -6.17
N VAL A 196 13.32 -13.34 -4.99
CA VAL A 196 13.04 -14.61 -4.30
C VAL A 196 12.08 -15.46 -5.13
N SER A 197 10.95 -14.92 -5.59
CA SER A 197 10.00 -15.66 -6.44
C SER A 197 10.62 -16.22 -7.72
N GLN A 198 11.53 -15.49 -8.36
CA GLN A 198 12.25 -15.98 -9.55
C GLN A 198 13.22 -17.11 -9.22
N LYS A 199 13.92 -17.03 -8.08
CA LYS A 199 14.85 -18.07 -7.64
C LYS A 199 14.11 -19.36 -7.28
N THR A 200 13.00 -19.28 -6.56
CA THR A 200 12.19 -20.46 -6.20
C THR A 200 11.64 -21.18 -7.44
N SER A 201 11.18 -20.43 -8.45
CA SER A 201 10.72 -20.99 -9.72
C SER A 201 11.83 -21.67 -10.53
N PHE A 202 13.05 -21.14 -10.48
CA PHE A 202 14.22 -21.73 -11.14
C PHE A 202 14.68 -23.02 -10.43
N ASP A 203 14.71 -23.02 -9.10
CA ASP A 203 15.09 -24.19 -8.29
C ASP A 203 14.05 -25.33 -8.42
N GLU A 204 12.76 -24.99 -8.48
CA GLU A 204 11.70 -25.98 -8.73
C GLU A 204 11.82 -26.62 -10.11
N ARG A 205 12.04 -25.84 -11.17
CA ARG A 205 12.25 -26.40 -12.52
C ARG A 205 13.49 -27.29 -12.58
N SER A 206 14.57 -26.90 -11.90
CA SER A 206 15.83 -27.67 -11.90
C SER A 206 15.69 -29.04 -11.22
N ARG A 207 14.77 -29.19 -10.26
CA ARG A 207 14.46 -30.48 -9.61
C ARG A 207 13.71 -31.48 -10.49
N TRP A 208 13.06 -31.04 -11.58
CA TRP A 208 12.39 -31.95 -12.53
C TRP A 208 13.31 -32.42 -13.66
N PHE A 209 14.50 -31.83 -13.79
CA PHE A 209 15.50 -32.16 -14.81
C PHE A 209 16.75 -32.86 -14.24
N SER A 210 16.69 -33.32 -12.99
CA SER A 210 17.69 -34.21 -12.35
C SER A 210 17.05 -35.55 -12.03
#